data_AF-A0AA41FIQ0-F1
#
_entry.id   AF-A0AA41FIQ0-F1
#
_cell.length_a   1.000
_cell.length_b   1.000
_cell.length_c   1.000
_cell.angle_alpha   90.00
_cell.angle_beta   90.00
_cell.angle_gamma   90.00
#
_symmetry.space_group_name_H-M   'P 1'
#
loop_
_entity.id
_entity.type
_entity.pdbx_description
1 polymer ?
#
loop_
_entity_poly.entity_id
_entity_poly.type
_entity_poly.pdbx_seq_one_letter_code
_entity_poly.pdbx_strand_id
1 'polypeptide(L)' 'MLFRLGLSDNREVTVKSEKDPNALAEWINAVCGELGFVSCETPEGKSLLVRVSEIRTLTEV' A
#
# COMPACT_ATOMS: atom_id res chain seq x y z
N MET A 1 -2.29 -6.04 -10.66
CA MET A 1 -1.43 -6.95 -9.88
C MET A 1 -1.86 -6.88 -8.42
N LEU A 2 -1.58 -7.93 -7.66
CA LEU A 2 -1.88 -7.98 -6.23
C LEU A 2 -0.60 -7.75 -5.44
N PHE A 3 -0.73 -6.99 -4.36
CA PHE A 3 0.36 -6.66 -3.47
C PHE A 3 -0.07 -6.90 -2.04
N ARG A 4 0.87 -7.36 -1.22
CA ARG A 4 0.71 -7.47 0.21
C ARG A 4 1.45 -6.34 0.89
N LEU A 5 0.72 -5.56 1.68
CA LEU A 5 1.26 -4.54 2.57
C LEU A 5 1.37 -5.14 3.97
N GLY A 6 2.59 -5.24 4.49
CA GLY A 6 2.81 -5.56 5.90
C GLY A 6 2.78 -4.28 6.73
N LEU A 7 1.97 -4.25 7.78
CA LEU A 7 1.80 -3.10 8.67
C LEU A 7 2.59 -3.25 9.98
N SER A 8 2.75 -2.14 10.71
CA SER A 8 3.52 -2.05 11.95
C SER A 8 3.01 -2.96 13.08
N ASP A 9 1.72 -3.32 13.05
CA ASP A 9 1.05 -4.19 14.01
C ASP A 9 0.99 -5.65 13.56
N ASN A 10 1.85 -6.03 12.61
CA ASN A 10 1.91 -7.34 11.97
C ASN A 10 0.65 -7.74 11.19
N ARG A 11 -0.30 -6.82 10.96
CA ARG A 11 -1.38 -7.07 10.00
C ARG A 11 -0.83 -7.04 8.58
N GLU A 12 -1.37 -7.92 7.76
CA GLU A 12 -1.14 -7.91 6.33
C GLU A 12 -2.44 -7.53 5.62
N VAL A 13 -2.33 -6.65 4.63
CA VAL A 13 -3.47 -6.26 3.78
C VAL A 13 -3.12 -6.47 2.32
N THR A 14 -3.99 -7.17 1.62
CA THR A 14 -3.86 -7.34 0.17
C THR A 14 -4.52 -6.16 -0.53
N VAL A 15 -3.80 -5.57 -1.48
CA VAL A 15 -4.27 -4.47 -2.31
C VAL A 15 -4.04 -4.77 -3.78
N LYS A 16 -4.86 -4.16 -4.62
CA LYS A 16 -4.75 -4.21 -6.06
C LYS A 16 -4.13 -2.90 -6.55
N SER A 17 -3.20 -3.02 -7.50
CA SER A 17 -2.60 -1.88 -8.18
C SER A 17 -2.31 -2.22 -9.63
N GLU A 18 -2.46 -1.24 -10.51
CA GLU A 18 -2.03 -1.31 -11.91
C GLU A 18 -0.54 -0.95 -12.07
N LYS A 19 0.07 -0.34 -11.05
CA LYS A 19 1.51 -0.01 -11.00
C LYS A 19 2.34 -1.25 -10.67
N ASP A 20 3.50 -1.37 -11.29
CA ASP A 20 4.52 -2.35 -10.93
C ASP A 20 5.04 -2.13 -9.49
N PRO A 21 5.76 -3.12 -8.90
CA PRO A 21 6.20 -3.03 -7.51
C PRO A 21 7.05 -1.79 -7.19
N ASN A 22 7.93 -1.37 -8.12
CA ASN A 22 8.82 -0.23 -7.91
C ASN A 22 8.03 1.08 -7.98
N ALA A 23 7.21 1.24 -9.01
CA ALA A 23 6.36 2.42 -9.16
C ALA A 23 5.36 2.57 -8.01
N LEU A 24 4.86 1.46 -7.45
CA LEU A 24 3.99 1.48 -6.28
C LEU A 24 4.75 1.93 -5.01
N ALA A 25 5.96 1.42 -4.78
CA ALA A 25 6.79 1.82 -3.65
C ALA A 25 7.21 3.29 -3.72
N GLU A 26 7.60 3.77 -4.91
CA GLU A 26 7.91 5.19 -5.15
C GLU A 26 6.72 6.09 -4.85
N TRP A 27 5.53 5.69 -5.30
CA TRP A 27 4.30 6.42 -5.01
C TRP A 27 4.00 6.48 -3.51
N ILE A 28 4.08 5.36 -2.79
CA ILE A 28 3.87 5.32 -1.32
C ILE A 28 4.88 6.24 -0.61
N ASN A 29 6.15 6.20 -1.02
CA ASN A 29 7.19 7.03 -0.43
C ASN A 29 6.98 8.53 -0.69
N ALA A 30 6.53 8.92 -1.89
CA ALA A 30 6.21 10.31 -2.20
C ALA A 30 5.10 10.86 -1.29
N VAL A 31 4.09 10.02 -1.00
CA VAL A 31 2.96 10.39 -0.12
C VAL A 31 3.38 10.53 1.35
N CYS A 32 4.48 9.91 1.77
CA CYS A 32 5.07 10.12 3.09
C CYS A 32 5.49 11.60 3.32
N GLY A 33 5.68 12.38 2.26
CA GLY A 33 5.97 13.82 2.34
C GLY A 33 4.74 14.71 2.58
N GLU A 34 3.51 14.19 2.47
CA GLU A 34 2.25 14.92 2.65
C GLU A 34 1.45 14.45 3.89
N LEU A 35 0.11 14.50 3.84
CA LEU A 35 -0.84 14.08 4.90
C LEU A 35 -0.58 12.66 5.46
N GLY A 36 0.25 11.86 4.79
CA GLY A 36 0.78 10.59 5.29
C GLY A 36 -0.17 9.41 5.10
N PHE A 37 -1.11 9.48 4.16
CA PHE A 37 -2.07 8.41 3.87
C PHE A 37 -2.14 8.09 2.39
N VAL A 38 -2.19 6.81 2.06
CA VAL A 38 -2.47 6.28 0.72
C VAL A 38 -3.86 5.66 0.67
N SER A 39 -4.56 5.87 -0.45
CA SER A 39 -5.79 5.14 -0.77
C SER A 39 -5.44 3.99 -1.71
N CYS A 40 -5.67 2.76 -1.27
CA CYS A 40 -5.47 1.54 -2.05
C CYS A 40 -6.83 0.87 -2.32
N GLU A 41 -6.94 0.10 -3.39
CA GLU A 41 -8.12 -0.73 -3.65
C GLU A 41 -7.87 -2.15 -3.14
N THR A 42 -8.82 -2.77 -2.44
CA THR A 42 -8.75 -4.19 -2.08
C THR A 42 -9.12 -5.07 -3.28
N PRO A 43 -8.83 -6.39 -3.27
CA PRO A 43 -9.24 -7.28 -4.36
C PRO A 43 -10.75 -7.28 -4.63
N GLU A 44 -11.57 -6.96 -3.62
CA GLU A 44 -13.03 -6.86 -3.71
C GLU A 44 -13.52 -5.50 -4.26
N GLY A 45 -12.61 -4.62 -4.66
CA GLY A 45 -12.93 -3.29 -5.21
C GLY A 45 -13.28 -2.23 -4.16
N LYS A 46 -12.94 -2.44 -2.89
CA LYS A 46 -13.18 -1.45 -1.82
C LYS A 46 -11.97 -0.54 -1.65
N SER A 47 -12.22 0.74 -1.39
CA SER A 47 -11.15 1.67 -1.01
C SER A 47 -10.71 1.45 0.44
N LEU A 48 -9.41 1.35 0.65
CA LEU A 48 -8.74 1.24 1.93
C LEU A 48 -7.78 2.42 2.09
N LEU A 49 -7.97 3.22 3.13
CA LEU A 49 -6.98 4.22 3.53
C LEU A 49 -5.96 3.59 4.47
N VAL A 50 -4.67 3.72 4.14
CA VAL A 50 -3.56 3.25 4.96
C VAL A 50 -2.65 4.41 5.27
N ARG A 51 -2.28 4.58 6.53
CA ARG A 51 -1.25 5.55 6.92
C ARG A 51 0.12 5.03 6.48
N VAL A 52 0.85 5.80 5.69
CA VAL A 52 2.13 5.42 5.09
C VAL A 52 3.16 5.01 6.14
N SER A 53 3.21 5.72 7.28
CA SER A 53 4.13 5.40 8.39
C SER A 53 3.92 4.00 8.98
N GLU A 54 2.75 3.40 8.76
CA GLU A 54 2.45 2.05 9.24
C GLU A 54 2.94 0.97 8.27
N ILE A 55 3.22 1.30 7.02
CA ILE A 55 3.65 0.34 6.00
C ILE A 55 5.12 -0.02 6.24
N ARG A 56 5.40 -1.31 6.42
CA ARG A 56 6.73 -1.87 6.67
C ARG A 56 7.26 -2.65 5.49
N THR A 57 6.40 -3.39 4.81
CA THR A 57 6.77 -4.23 3.68
C THR A 57 5.75 -4.08 2.56
N LEU A 58 6.24 -4.24 1.32
CA LEU A 58 5.43 -4.32 0.12
C LEU A 58 5.94 -5.49 -0.72
N THR A 59 5.09 -6.46 -1.02
CA THR A 59 5.48 -7.68 -1.75
C THR A 59 4.43 -8.02 -2.79
N GLU A 60 4.85 -8.32 -4.02
CA GLU A 60 3.95 -8.80 -5.07
C GLU A 60 3.45 -10.23 -4.75
N VAL A 61 2.18 -10.52 -5.04
CA VAL A 61 1.51 -11.80 -4.76
C VAL A 61 1.00 -12.45 -6.04
#